data_AF-A0A4R6JGN2-F1
#
_entry.id   AF-A0A4R6JGN2-F1
#
_cell.length_a   1.000
_cell.length_b   1.000
_cell.length_c   1.000
_cell.angle_alpha   90.00
_cell.angle_beta   90.00
_cell.angle_gamma   90.00
#
_symmetry.space_group_name_H-M   'P 1'
#
loop_
_entity.id
_entity.type
_entity.pdbx_description
1 polymer ?
#
loop_
_entity_poly.entity_id
_entity_poly.type
_entity_poly.pdbx_seq_one_letter_code
_entity_poly.pdbx_strand_id
1 'polypeptide(L)'
;MNLRLHVHHAFTGGWCADIDDDTDRQPDDPYWCVDQWPTLQDAITAGCHQLARLTATLQTTQYLPRVSGHFDVPQDLPALAA
;
A
#
# COMPACT_ATOMS: atom_id res chain seq x y z
N MET A 1 0.97 -0.91 -17.17
CA MET A 1 0.61 -0.89 -15.75
C MET A 1 -0.52 0.09 -15.55
N ASN A 2 -1.64 -0.36 -15.01
CA ASN A 2 -2.77 0.52 -14.70
C ASN A 2 -2.93 0.63 -13.18
N LEU A 3 -2.54 1.76 -12.61
CA LEU A 3 -2.65 1.97 -11.16
C LEU A 3 -4.10 2.17 -10.73
N ARG A 4 -4.48 1.55 -9.62
CA ARG A 4 -5.84 1.54 -9.07
C ARG A 4 -5.78 1.84 -7.59
N LEU A 5 -6.60 2.80 -7.16
CA LEU A 5 -6.85 3.08 -5.76
C LEU A 5 -7.97 2.16 -5.26
N HIS A 6 -7.71 1.41 -4.20
CA HIS A 6 -8.75 0.74 -3.43
C HIS A 6 -8.92 1.44 -2.09
N VAL A 7 -10.18 1.54 -1.66
CA VAL A 7 -10.53 2.07 -0.35
C VAL A 7 -11.56 1.14 0.25
N HIS A 8 -11.29 0.63 1.45
CA HIS A 8 -12.15 -0.32 2.13
C HIS A 8 -12.25 0.02 3.62
N HIS A 9 -13.38 -0.32 4.23
CA HIS A 9 -13.55 -0.15 5.67
C HIS A 9 -12.83 -1.27 6.41
N ALA A 10 -12.00 -0.91 7.39
CA ALA A 10 -11.22 -1.87 8.16
C ALA A 10 -12.11 -2.60 9.18
N PHE A 11 -11.83 -3.89 9.43
CA PHE A 11 -12.53 -4.63 10.48
C PHE A 11 -12.27 -4.04 11.88
N THR A 12 -11.07 -3.49 12.10
CA THR A 12 -10.66 -2.80 13.33
C THR A 12 -11.30 -1.41 13.50
N GLY A 13 -12.09 -0.96 12.51
CA GLY A 13 -12.64 0.40 12.44
C GLY A 13 -11.75 1.35 11.64
N GLY A 14 -12.37 2.36 11.04
CA GLY A 14 -11.71 3.30 10.14
C GLY A 14 -11.61 2.80 8.70
N TRP A 15 -10.83 3.49 7.88
CA TRP A 15 -10.68 3.21 6.46
C TRP A 15 -9.23 2.90 6.11
N CYS A 16 -9.05 1.93 5.22
CA CYS A 16 -7.77 1.59 4.62
C CYS A 16 -7.78 2.05 3.16
N ALA A 17 -6.62 2.49 2.69
CA ALA A 17 -6.40 2.83 1.29
C ALA A 17 -5.09 2.22 0.81
N ASP A 18 -5.15 1.59 -0.35
CA ASP A 18 -4.01 0.97 -1.02
C ASP A 18 -4.00 1.31 -2.51
N ILE A 19 -2.82 1.32 -3.12
CA ILE A 19 -2.64 1.52 -4.55
C ILE A 19 -1.91 0.32 -5.13
N ASP A 20 -2.58 -0.32 -6.08
CA ASP A 20 -2.12 -1.51 -6.78
C ASP A 20 -2.21 -1.35 -8.29
N ASP A 21 -1.82 -2.38 -9.05
CA ASP A 21 -2.05 -2.44 -10.48
C ASP A 21 -2.99 -3.58 -10.91
N ASP A 22 -3.21 -3.70 -12.21
CA ASP A 22 -4.07 -4.72 -12.80
C ASP A 22 -3.49 -6.15 -12.74
N THR A 23 -2.20 -6.26 -12.41
CA THR A 23 -1.51 -7.55 -12.28
C THR A 23 -1.55 -8.09 -10.86
N ASP A 24 -1.78 -7.21 -9.87
CA ASP A 24 -1.96 -7.56 -8.47
C ASP A 24 -3.44 -7.54 -8.07
N ARG A 25 -4.13 -8.67 -8.28
CA ARG A 25 -5.60 -8.76 -8.10
C ARG A 25 -6.04 -8.88 -6.64
N GLN A 26 -5.14 -9.26 -5.76
CA GLN A 26 -5.37 -9.24 -4.32
C GLN A 26 -4.38 -8.21 -3.74
N PRO A 27 -4.70 -7.47 -2.67
CA PRO A 27 -3.82 -6.42 -2.18
C PRO A 27 -2.69 -7.02 -1.32
N ASP A 28 -1.93 -7.97 -1.88
CA ASP A 28 -0.80 -8.59 -1.19
C ASP A 28 0.53 -7.92 -1.51
N ASP A 29 0.69 -7.19 -2.61
CA ASP A 29 1.91 -6.44 -2.95
C ASP A 29 1.65 -4.98 -3.39
N PRO A 30 1.02 -4.12 -2.56
CA PRO A 30 0.73 -2.74 -2.94
C PRO A 30 1.97 -1.88 -3.18
N TYR A 31 1.85 -0.88 -4.06
CA TYR A 31 2.83 0.21 -4.20
C TYR A 31 2.74 1.25 -3.08
N TRP A 32 1.59 1.28 -2.39
CA TRP A 32 1.34 2.11 -1.23
C TRP A 32 0.16 1.55 -0.45
N CYS A 33 0.24 1.55 0.88
CA CYS A 33 -0.85 1.12 1.76
C CYS A 33 -0.78 1.91 3.07
N VAL A 34 -1.92 2.42 3.52
CA VAL A 34 -2.10 3.07 4.83
C VAL A 34 -3.47 2.69 5.39
N ASP A 35 -3.49 2.31 6.66
CA ASP A 35 -4.68 1.92 7.40
C ASP A 35 -5.17 3.04 8.34
N GLN A 36 -6.32 2.80 8.98
CA GLN A 36 -6.83 3.60 10.11
C GLN A 36 -7.15 5.08 9.82
N TRP A 37 -7.54 5.42 8.59
CA TRP A 37 -8.08 6.74 8.30
C TRP A 37 -9.40 6.96 9.05
N PRO A 38 -9.59 8.13 9.71
CA PRO A 38 -10.77 8.38 10.52
C PRO A 38 -12.03 8.56 9.68
N THR A 39 -11.90 8.98 8.41
CA THR A 39 -13.03 9.15 7.48
C THR A 39 -12.72 8.60 6.09
N LEU A 40 -13.77 8.23 5.36
CA LEU A 40 -13.68 7.82 3.95
C LEU A 40 -13.07 8.94 3.08
N GLN A 41 -13.43 10.20 3.37
CA GLN A 41 -12.96 11.34 2.62
C GLN A 41 -11.45 11.56 2.77
N ASP A 42 -10.92 11.36 3.98
CA ASP A 42 -9.47 11.47 4.22
C ASP A 42 -8.71 10.37 3.47
N ALA A 43 -9.22 9.12 3.53
CA ALA A 43 -8.66 7.98 2.82
C ALA A 43 -8.62 8.21 1.30
N ILE A 44 -9.74 8.66 0.71
CA ILE A 44 -9.84 8.97 -0.73
C ILE A 44 -8.90 10.13 -1.09
N THR A 45 -8.86 11.19 -0.29
CA THR A 45 -8.04 12.38 -0.57
C THR A 45 -6.56 12.02 -0.56
N ALA A 46 -6.11 11.30 0.46
CA ALA A 46 -4.73 10.81 0.56
C ALA A 46 -4.39 9.86 -0.59
N GLY A 47 -5.28 8.91 -0.89
CA GLY A 47 -5.14 7.96 -2.00
C GLY A 47 -5.01 8.65 -3.36
N CYS A 48 -5.84 9.64 -3.65
CA CYS A 48 -5.77 10.41 -4.90
C CYS A 48 -4.46 11.19 -5.04
N HIS A 49 -4.00 11.84 -3.97
CA HIS A 49 -2.70 12.53 -3.98
C HIS A 49 -1.55 11.56 -4.23
N GLN A 50 -1.55 10.40 -3.58
CA GLN A 50 -0.50 9.41 -3.76
C GLN A 50 -0.55 8.77 -5.16
N LEU A 51 -1.73 8.49 -5.69
CA LEU A 51 -1.92 7.97 -7.05
C LEU A 51 -1.36 8.92 -8.10
N ALA A 52 -1.60 10.24 -7.96
CA ALA A 52 -1.03 11.24 -8.84
C ALA A 52 0.51 11.24 -8.82
N ARG A 53 1.10 11.13 -7.62
CA ARG A 53 2.57 11.05 -7.46
C ARG A 53 3.15 9.80 -8.12
N LEU A 54 2.59 8.62 -7.85
CA LEU A 54 3.06 7.35 -8.42
C LEU A 54 2.90 7.34 -9.95
N THR A 55 1.81 7.90 -10.47
CA THR A 55 1.60 8.04 -11.91
C THR A 55 2.70 8.89 -12.56
N ALA A 56 3.06 10.03 -11.95
CA ALA A 56 4.15 10.88 -12.45
C ALA A 56 5.52 10.17 -12.37
N THR A 57 5.77 9.39 -11.32
CA THR A 57 7.00 8.58 -11.19
C THR A 57 7.07 7.49 -12.26
N LEU A 58 5.96 6.80 -12.56
CA LEU A 58 5.93 5.80 -13.64
C LEU A 58 6.26 6.41 -15.00
N GLN A 59 5.74 7.60 -15.29
CA GLN A 59 6.00 8.29 -16.54
C GLN A 59 7.47 8.66 -16.73
N THR A 60 8.22 8.86 -15.64
CA THR A 60 9.61 9.29 -15.67
C THR A 60 10.61 8.14 -15.57
N THR A 61 10.33 7.16 -14.71
CA THR A 61 11.29 6.09 -14.35
C THR A 61 10.91 4.71 -14.90
N GLN A 62 9.66 4.53 -15.36
CA GLN A 62 9.09 3.24 -15.76
C GLN A 62 9.11 2.14 -14.69
N TYR A 63 9.40 2.49 -13.43
CA TYR A 63 9.50 1.54 -12.33
C TYR A 63 8.91 2.14 -11.03
N LEU A 64 8.22 1.30 -10.26
CA LEU A 64 7.77 1.63 -8.90
C LEU A 64 8.18 0.51 -7.95
N PRO A 65 8.74 0.84 -6.78
CA PRO A 65 8.99 -0.15 -5.74
C PRO A 65 7.67 -0.56 -5.08
N ARG A 66 7.52 -1.87 -4.85
CA ARG A 66 6.41 -2.46 -4.12
C ARG A 66 6.68 -2.45 -2.60
N VAL A 67 5.65 -2.40 -1.77
CA VAL A 67 5.76 -2.26 -0.30
C VAL A 67 5.96 -3.61 0.40
N SER A 68 5.44 -4.72 -0.13
CA SER A 68 5.47 -6.02 0.57
C SER A 68 6.85 -6.70 0.58
N GLY A 69 7.83 -6.14 -0.14
CA GLY A 69 9.24 -6.50 0.00
C GLY A 69 9.95 -6.01 1.28
N HIS A 70 9.27 -5.29 2.18
CA HIS A 70 9.88 -4.72 3.41
C HIS A 70 9.50 -5.44 4.72
N PHE A 71 8.77 -6.57 4.66
CA PHE A 71 8.50 -7.42 5.83
C PHE A 71 9.23 -8.77 5.81
N ASP A 72 10.33 -8.89 5.06
CA ASP A 72 11.34 -9.89 5.40
C ASP A 72 11.98 -9.46 6.73
N VAL A 73 11.38 -9.94 7.82
CA VAL A 73 11.99 -9.95 9.15
C VAL A 73 13.39 -10.53 8.99
N PRO A 74 14.46 -9.82 9.39
CA PRO A 74 15.78 -10.43 9.45
C PRO A 74 15.68 -11.68 10.32
N GLN A 75 15.96 -12.84 9.71
CA GLN A 75 16.29 -14.06 10.42
C GLN A 75 17.53 -13.78 11.26
N ASP A 76 17.35 -13.40 12.53
CA ASP A 76 18.31 -13.59 13.62
C ASP A 76 17.74 -13.02 14.93
N LEU A 77 16.87 -13.79 15.59
CA LEU A 77 16.70 -13.69 17.04
C LEU A 77 17.10 -15.05 17.62
N PRO A 78 18.17 -15.14 18.44
CA PRO A 78 18.53 -16.40 19.06
C PRO A 78 17.41 -16.81 20.01
N ALA A 79 16.97 -18.06 19.88
CA ALA A 79 16.01 -18.68 20.78
C ALA A 79 16.49 -18.50 22.23
N LEU A 80 15.78 -17.70 23.00
CA LEU A 80 16.02 -17.59 24.44
C LEU A 80 15.49 -18.87 25.08
N ALA A 81 16.38 -19.84 25.25
CA ALA A 81 16.14 -20.97 26.13
C ALA A 81 16.21 -20.47 27.59
N ALA A 82 15.11 -20.66 28.32
CA ALA A 82 15.07 -20.70 29.77
C ALA A 82 14.05 -21.76 30.19
#